data_AF-A0A0M7DK13-F1
#
_entry.id   AF-A0A0M7DK13-F1
#
_cell.length_a   1.000
_cell.length_b   1.000
_cell.length_c   1.000
_cell.angle_alpha   90.00
_cell.angle_beta   90.00
_cell.angle_gamma   90.00
#
_symmetry.space_group_name_H-M   'P 1'
#
loop_
_entity.id
_entity.type
_entity.pdbx_description
1 polymer ?
#
loop_
_entity_poly.entity_id
_entity_poly.type
_entity_poly.pdbx_seq_one_letter_code
_entity_poly.pdbx_strand_id
1 'polypeptide(L)'
;MGANHWQPWENLFLHEVAGQIPVSLIAEKLERSKRAVYTQAARLDVKFPGNTNCRKWIKAELFLFGRFTPEEIAAATGRSIHSVRSKRNSLARSSGGKVMPEWTTEELALLWRHSNAEVAAITGRSIEEVGDKRLQTNIERNGWDVNDPEREDA
;
A
#
# COMPACT_ATOMS: atom_id res chain seq x y z
N MET A 1 14.39 2.82 -37.10
CA MET A 1 13.01 3.00 -36.60
C MET A 1 12.88 4.45 -36.16
N GLY A 2 12.16 5.26 -36.92
CA GLY A 2 12.14 6.71 -36.79
C GLY A 2 11.64 7.17 -35.42
N ALA A 3 12.29 8.18 -34.87
CA ALA A 3 11.87 8.83 -33.64
C ALA A 3 10.42 9.31 -33.77
N ASN A 4 9.52 8.74 -32.96
CA ASN A 4 8.14 9.18 -32.80
C ASN A 4 8.09 10.57 -32.14
N HIS A 5 8.43 11.59 -32.92
CA HIS A 5 8.36 12.97 -32.49
C HIS A 5 6.90 13.37 -32.29
N TRP A 6 6.64 14.07 -31.19
CA TRP A 6 5.31 14.63 -30.92
C TRP A 6 5.16 15.92 -31.72
N GLN A 7 4.11 16.01 -32.52
CA GLN A 7 3.81 17.19 -33.29
C GLN A 7 3.29 18.31 -32.37
N PRO A 8 3.54 19.58 -32.69
CA PRO A 8 3.06 20.71 -31.88
C PRO A 8 1.54 20.67 -31.62
N TRP A 9 0.75 20.26 -32.62
CA TRP A 9 -0.71 20.14 -32.48
C TRP A 9 -1.12 19.03 -31.51
N GLU A 10 -0.38 17.92 -31.43
CA GLU A 10 -0.66 16.85 -30.48
C GLU A 10 -0.45 17.35 -29.03
N ASN A 11 0.58 18.17 -28.80
CA ASN A 11 0.82 18.78 -27.50
C ASN A 11 -0.30 19.75 -27.11
N LEU A 12 -0.72 20.62 -28.04
CA LEU A 12 -1.84 21.55 -27.83
C LEU A 12 -3.14 20.79 -27.54
N PHE A 13 -3.40 19.73 -28.31
CA PHE A 13 -4.54 18.86 -28.10
C PHE A 13 -4.54 18.29 -26.67
N LEU A 14 -3.40 17.78 -26.17
CA LEU A 14 -3.29 17.28 -24.79
C LEU A 14 -3.65 18.34 -23.74
N HIS A 15 -3.26 19.61 -23.92
CA HIS A 15 -3.65 20.69 -22.99
C HIS A 15 -5.16 20.96 -23.02
N GLU A 16 -5.75 20.97 -24.21
CA GLU A 16 -7.17 21.28 -24.40
C GLU A 16 -8.08 20.18 -23.84
N VAL A 17 -7.75 18.92 -24.12
CA VAL A 17 -8.61 17.78 -23.77
C VAL A 17 -8.36 17.21 -22.38
N ALA A 18 -7.30 17.68 -21.68
CA ALA A 18 -6.98 17.23 -20.33
C ALA A 18 -8.12 17.56 -19.35
N GLY A 19 -8.83 16.51 -18.92
CA GLY A 19 -9.96 16.64 -17.99
C GLY A 19 -11.34 16.63 -18.63
N GLN A 20 -11.44 16.82 -19.96
CA GLN A 20 -12.71 16.75 -20.68
C GLN A 20 -13.06 15.33 -21.11
N ILE A 21 -12.07 14.57 -21.57
CA ILE A 21 -12.24 13.20 -22.05
C ILE A 21 -11.25 12.25 -21.38
N PRO A 22 -11.62 10.97 -21.17
CA PRO A 22 -10.73 9.97 -20.61
C PRO A 22 -9.54 9.70 -21.54
N VAL A 23 -8.38 9.40 -20.94
CA VAL A 23 -7.12 9.14 -21.65
C VAL A 23 -7.24 8.00 -22.68
N SER A 24 -8.18 7.07 -22.50
CA SER A 24 -8.46 6.04 -23.51
C SER A 24 -8.92 6.63 -24.85
N LEU A 25 -9.81 7.62 -24.82
CA LEU A 25 -10.31 8.29 -26.04
C LEU A 25 -9.26 9.23 -26.62
N ILE A 26 -8.43 9.85 -25.78
CA ILE A 26 -7.29 10.66 -26.23
C ILE A 26 -6.31 9.79 -27.01
N ALA A 27 -5.98 8.62 -26.48
CA ALA A 27 -5.08 7.66 -27.11
C ALA A 27 -5.62 7.15 -28.46
N GLU A 28 -6.92 6.85 -28.52
CA GLU A 28 -7.61 6.46 -29.76
C GLU A 28 -7.56 7.58 -30.82
N LYS A 29 -7.88 8.81 -30.43
CA LYS A 29 -7.89 9.98 -31.34
C LYS A 29 -6.51 10.35 -31.87
N LEU A 30 -5.46 10.12 -31.09
CA LEU A 30 -4.08 10.38 -31.50
C LEU A 30 -3.42 9.16 -32.17
N GLU A 31 -4.14 8.04 -32.28
CA GLU A 31 -3.59 6.76 -32.76
C GLU A 31 -2.30 6.35 -32.02
N ARG A 32 -2.22 6.70 -30.73
CA ARG A 32 -1.06 6.42 -29.87
C ARG A 32 -1.43 5.51 -28.72
N SER A 33 -0.44 4.83 -28.14
CA SER A 33 -0.66 4.06 -26.92
C SER A 33 -1.00 4.98 -25.75
N LYS A 34 -1.87 4.53 -24.83
CA LYS A 34 -2.17 5.24 -23.57
C LYS A 34 -0.89 5.59 -22.80
N ARG A 35 0.10 4.68 -22.83
CA ARG A 35 1.42 4.87 -22.20
C ARG A 35 2.15 6.09 -22.80
N ALA A 36 2.20 6.20 -24.13
CA ALA A 36 2.84 7.32 -24.80
C ALA A 36 2.16 8.65 -24.43
N VAL A 37 0.83 8.67 -24.38
CA VAL A 37 0.04 9.85 -23.96
C VAL A 37 0.38 10.27 -22.52
N TYR A 38 0.43 9.32 -21.57
CA TYR A 38 0.85 9.64 -20.20
C TYR A 38 2.28 10.18 -20.12
N THR A 39 3.22 9.55 -20.84
CA THR A 39 4.61 10.00 -20.87
C THR A 39 4.75 11.40 -21.43
N GLN A 40 4.02 11.73 -22.49
CA GLN A 40 4.07 13.07 -23.07
C GLN A 40 3.36 14.10 -22.21
N ALA A 41 2.17 13.80 -21.69
CA ALA A 41 1.47 14.70 -20.77
C ALA A 41 2.33 15.04 -19.55
N ALA A 42 3.06 14.06 -19.00
CA ALA A 42 4.00 14.29 -17.91
C ALA A 42 5.17 15.22 -18.31
N ARG A 43 5.64 15.17 -19.56
CA ARG A 43 6.67 16.10 -20.07
C ARG A 43 6.16 17.52 -20.26
N LEU A 44 4.86 17.67 -20.54
CA LEU A 44 4.19 18.96 -20.74
C LEU A 44 3.55 19.52 -19.45
N ASP A 45 3.76 18.86 -18.30
CA ASP A 45 3.10 19.15 -17.02
C ASP A 45 1.55 19.16 -17.09
N VAL A 46 0.99 18.38 -18.01
CA VAL A 46 -0.46 18.21 -18.17
C VAL A 46 -0.97 17.12 -17.24
N LYS A 47 -1.85 17.49 -16.32
CA LYS A 47 -2.46 16.57 -15.35
C LYS A 47 -3.79 16.06 -15.87
N PHE A 48 -3.90 14.75 -16.08
CA PHE A 48 -5.18 14.11 -16.29
C PHE A 48 -5.91 13.89 -14.96
N PRO A 49 -7.26 13.89 -14.95
CA PRO A 49 -8.03 13.53 -13.78
C PRO A 49 -7.56 12.15 -13.28
N GLY A 50 -7.27 12.09 -11.97
CA GLY A 50 -6.72 10.91 -11.35
C GLY A 50 -7.59 9.69 -11.60
N ASN A 51 -6.97 8.52 -11.76
CA ASN A 51 -7.70 7.27 -11.89
C ASN A 51 -8.57 7.07 -10.64
N THR A 52 -9.89 7.12 -10.79
CA THR A 52 -10.87 6.89 -9.70
C THR A 52 -10.73 5.50 -9.09
N ASN A 53 -10.07 4.56 -9.78
CA ASN A 53 -9.72 3.25 -9.25
C ASN A 53 -8.55 3.27 -8.24
N CYS A 54 -7.88 4.41 -8.04
CA CYS A 54 -6.87 4.61 -6.99
C CYS A 54 -7.50 4.91 -5.62
N ARG A 55 -8.59 4.22 -5.26
CA ARG A 55 -9.20 4.31 -3.93
C ARG A 55 -8.17 3.84 -2.88
N LYS A 56 -7.85 4.68 -1.90
CA LYS A 56 -6.95 4.32 -0.79
C LYS A 56 -7.49 3.10 -0.02
N TRP A 57 -6.59 2.24 0.45
CA TRP A 57 -6.96 1.11 1.31
C TRP A 57 -7.33 1.61 2.71
N ILE A 58 -8.54 1.33 3.18
CA ILE A 58 -8.97 1.72 4.53
C ILE A 58 -8.59 0.64 5.55
N LYS A 59 -8.52 0.99 6.85
CA LYS A 59 -8.16 0.05 7.93
C LYS A 59 -9.02 -1.22 7.92
N ALA A 60 -10.34 -1.09 7.70
CA ALA A 60 -11.24 -2.23 7.61
C ALA A 60 -10.94 -3.16 6.42
N GLU A 61 -10.53 -2.62 5.27
CA GLU A 61 -10.13 -3.44 4.12
C GLU A 61 -8.78 -4.11 4.35
N LEU A 62 -7.85 -3.43 5.04
CA LEU A 62 -6.56 -3.98 5.41
C LEU A 62 -6.70 -5.17 6.37
N PHE A 63 -7.67 -5.14 7.28
CA PHE A 63 -7.97 -6.23 8.20
C PHE A 63 -8.28 -7.55 7.47
N LEU A 64 -8.91 -7.49 6.29
CA LEU A 64 -9.26 -8.69 5.54
C LEU A 64 -8.03 -9.47 5.03
N PHE A 65 -6.88 -8.82 4.86
CA PHE A 65 -5.67 -9.45 4.32
C PHE A 65 -5.05 -10.50 5.24
N GLY A 66 -5.33 -10.44 6.54
CA GLY A 66 -4.83 -11.42 7.51
C GLY A 66 -5.61 -12.73 7.55
N ARG A 67 -6.87 -12.72 7.08
CA ARG A 67 -7.81 -13.85 7.28
C ARG A 67 -8.36 -14.45 5.98
N PHE A 68 -8.47 -13.65 4.92
CA PHE A 68 -9.18 -14.02 3.69
C PHE A 68 -8.26 -14.13 2.47
N THR A 69 -8.70 -14.96 1.52
CA THR A 69 -8.04 -15.18 0.23
C THR A 69 -8.13 -13.93 -0.67
N PRO A 70 -7.22 -13.74 -1.64
CA PRO A 70 -7.32 -12.62 -2.60
C PRO A 70 -8.69 -12.48 -3.25
N GLU A 71 -9.31 -13.62 -3.55
CA GLU A 71 -10.58 -13.75 -4.25
C GLU A 71 -11.74 -13.28 -3.35
N GLU A 72 -11.77 -13.71 -2.08
CA GLU A 72 -12.76 -13.26 -1.09
C GLU A 72 -12.65 -11.76 -0.80
N ILE A 73 -11.43 -11.23 -0.68
CA ILE A 73 -11.21 -9.79 -0.46
C ILE A 73 -11.68 -8.99 -1.68
N ALA A 74 -11.41 -9.48 -2.90
CA ALA A 74 -11.88 -8.82 -4.12
C ALA A 74 -13.41 -8.76 -4.16
N ALA A 75 -14.09 -9.86 -3.82
CA ALA A 75 -15.54 -9.91 -3.74
C ALA A 75 -16.11 -8.98 -2.65
N ALA A 76 -15.51 -8.97 -1.45
CA ALA A 76 -15.98 -8.17 -0.32
C ALA A 76 -15.73 -6.65 -0.50
N THR A 77 -14.64 -6.26 -1.15
CA THR A 77 -14.23 -4.85 -1.30
C THR A 77 -14.66 -4.22 -2.63
N GLY A 78 -15.11 -5.04 -3.58
CA GLY A 78 -15.38 -4.62 -4.96
C GLY A 78 -14.13 -4.19 -5.74
N ARG A 79 -12.93 -4.50 -5.21
CA ARG A 79 -11.66 -4.17 -5.86
C ARG A 79 -11.25 -5.27 -6.83
N SER A 80 -10.45 -4.91 -7.83
CA SER A 80 -9.89 -5.90 -8.74
C SER A 80 -8.94 -6.85 -8.01
N ILE A 81 -8.96 -8.12 -8.41
CA ILE A 81 -8.06 -9.15 -7.85
C ILE A 81 -6.58 -8.76 -7.99
N HIS A 82 -6.23 -8.05 -9.07
CA HIS A 82 -4.89 -7.51 -9.29
C HIS A 82 -4.51 -6.45 -8.24
N SER A 83 -5.44 -5.54 -7.90
CA SER A 83 -5.22 -4.54 -6.85
C SER A 83 -4.98 -5.21 -5.49
N VAL A 84 -5.81 -6.22 -5.16
CA VAL A 84 -5.68 -7.02 -3.93
C VAL A 84 -4.33 -7.73 -3.88
N ARG A 85 -3.94 -8.47 -4.93
CA ARG A 85 -2.66 -9.19 -4.99
C ARG A 85 -1.48 -8.23 -4.88
N SER A 86 -1.52 -7.09 -5.59
CA SER A 86 -0.48 -6.07 -5.52
C SER A 86 -0.36 -5.46 -4.13
N LYS A 87 -1.49 -5.20 -3.45
CA LYS A 87 -1.49 -4.71 -2.07
C LYS A 87 -0.94 -5.75 -1.10
N ARG A 88 -1.35 -7.01 -1.24
CA ARG A 88 -0.83 -8.13 -0.44
C ARG A 88 0.68 -8.24 -0.55
N ASN A 89 1.22 -8.19 -1.78
CA ASN A 89 2.66 -8.24 -2.01
C ASN A 89 3.39 -7.00 -1.46
N SER A 90 2.73 -5.83 -1.46
CA SER A 90 3.29 -4.64 -0.81
C SER A 90 3.36 -4.80 0.70
N LEU A 91 2.31 -5.34 1.32
CA LEU A 91 2.29 -5.62 2.77
C LEU A 91 3.37 -6.64 3.12
N ALA A 92 3.44 -7.75 2.38
CA ALA A 92 4.48 -8.76 2.55
C ALA A 92 5.89 -8.18 2.46
N ARG A 93 6.17 -7.31 1.47
CA ARG A 93 7.50 -6.66 1.35
C ARG A 93 7.82 -5.74 2.52
N SER A 94 6.83 -5.03 3.05
CA SER A 94 7.00 -4.21 4.25
C SER A 94 7.26 -5.03 5.51
N SER A 95 6.84 -6.30 5.54
CA SER A 95 7.03 -7.26 6.64
C SER A 95 8.05 -8.36 6.33
N GLY A 96 9.03 -8.11 5.45
CA GLY A 96 10.13 -9.06 5.21
C GLY A 96 9.76 -10.34 4.43
N GLY A 97 8.64 -10.32 3.70
CA GLY A 97 8.23 -11.37 2.76
C GLY A 97 7.05 -12.25 3.20
N LYS A 98 6.57 -12.10 4.44
CA LYS A 98 5.40 -12.85 4.94
C LYS A 98 4.24 -11.90 5.26
N VAL A 99 3.05 -12.18 4.76
CA VAL A 99 1.82 -11.54 5.26
C VAL A 99 1.55 -12.19 6.61
N MET A 100 2.11 -11.62 7.67
CA MET A 100 1.96 -12.20 8.98
C MET A 100 0.54 -11.92 9.51
N PRO A 101 -0.18 -12.95 9.99
CA PRO A 101 -1.41 -12.74 10.73
C PRO A 101 -1.17 -11.85 11.96
N GLU A 102 -2.24 -11.26 12.46
CA GLU A 102 -2.23 -10.49 13.70
C GLU A 102 -1.78 -11.38 14.88
N TRP A 103 -1.15 -10.77 15.88
CA TRP A 103 -0.63 -11.50 17.04
C TRP A 103 -1.76 -12.16 17.81
N THR A 104 -1.72 -13.49 17.94
CA THR A 104 -2.72 -14.20 18.75
C THR A 104 -2.44 -13.97 20.24
N THR A 105 -3.43 -14.20 21.10
CA THR A 105 -3.25 -14.14 22.56
C THR A 105 -2.17 -15.11 23.06
N GLU A 106 -2.02 -16.26 22.39
CA GLU A 106 -0.98 -17.24 22.67
C GLU A 106 0.40 -16.71 22.29
N GLU A 107 0.53 -16.10 21.11
CA GLU A 107 1.79 -15.47 20.67
C GLU A 107 2.16 -14.26 21.56
N LEU A 108 1.17 -13.47 21.98
CA LEU A 108 1.37 -12.40 22.95
C LEU A 108 1.87 -12.95 24.28
N ALA A 109 1.35 -14.10 24.75
CA ALA A 109 1.83 -14.75 25.96
C ALA A 109 3.31 -15.20 25.86
N LEU A 110 3.78 -15.58 24.65
CA LEU A 110 5.19 -15.91 24.42
C LEU A 110 6.12 -14.71 24.65
N LEU A 111 5.66 -13.50 24.33
CA LEU A 111 6.44 -12.28 24.59
C LEU A 111 6.76 -12.09 26.08
N TRP A 112 5.98 -12.67 26.99
CA TRP A 112 6.24 -12.54 28.43
C TRP A 112 7.34 -13.45 28.94
N ARG A 113 7.49 -14.62 28.32
CA ARG A 113 8.30 -15.72 28.86
C ARG A 113 9.60 -15.94 28.11
N HIS A 114 9.65 -15.52 26.84
CA HIS A 114 10.76 -15.82 25.94
C HIS A 114 11.46 -14.55 25.48
N SER A 115 12.72 -14.66 25.10
CA SER A 115 13.48 -13.59 24.45
C SER A 115 12.98 -13.33 23.01
N ASN A 116 13.34 -12.18 22.43
CA ASN A 116 12.93 -11.87 21.05
C ASN A 116 13.41 -12.92 20.03
N ALA A 117 14.61 -13.48 20.23
CA ALA A 117 15.18 -14.51 19.36
C ALA A 117 14.38 -15.82 19.44
N GLU A 118 13.99 -16.23 20.66
CA GLU A 118 13.19 -17.44 20.86
C GLU A 118 11.77 -17.28 20.31
N VAL A 119 11.12 -16.13 20.54
CA VAL A 119 9.79 -15.86 19.98
C VAL A 119 9.84 -15.81 18.46
N ALA A 120 10.87 -15.22 17.86
CA ALA A 120 11.08 -15.23 16.42
C ALA A 120 11.22 -16.67 15.87
N ALA A 121 11.93 -17.54 16.57
CA ALA A 121 12.07 -18.94 16.20
C ALA A 121 10.75 -19.72 16.32
N ILE A 122 9.97 -19.47 17.37
CA ILE A 122 8.68 -20.17 17.62
C ILE A 122 7.60 -19.71 16.63
N THR A 123 7.49 -18.40 16.40
CA THR A 123 6.44 -17.80 15.56
C THR A 123 6.82 -17.73 14.09
N GLY A 124 8.11 -17.87 13.77
CA GLY A 124 8.65 -17.66 12.43
C GLY A 124 8.60 -16.19 11.95
N ARG A 125 8.37 -15.25 12.87
CA ARG A 125 8.40 -13.78 12.64
C ARG A 125 9.84 -13.25 12.67
N SER A 126 10.06 -12.04 12.13
CA SER A 126 11.38 -11.41 12.22
C SER A 126 11.65 -10.94 13.65
N ILE A 127 12.94 -10.92 14.04
CA ILE A 127 13.36 -10.45 15.37
C ILE A 127 12.94 -8.98 15.58
N GLU A 128 12.98 -8.17 14.53
CA GLU A 128 12.56 -6.76 14.53
C GLU A 128 11.07 -6.63 14.84
N GLU A 129 10.20 -7.38 14.15
CA GLU A 129 8.75 -7.35 14.36
C GLU A 129 8.36 -7.80 15.78
N VAL A 130 9.05 -8.81 16.29
CA VAL A 130 8.90 -9.27 17.68
C VAL A 130 9.31 -8.16 18.67
N GLY A 131 10.40 -7.44 18.38
CA GLY A 131 10.86 -6.31 19.17
C GLY A 131 9.85 -5.16 19.20
N ASP A 132 9.36 -4.74 18.04
CA ASP A 132 8.34 -3.70 17.90
C ASP A 132 7.07 -4.06 18.65
N LYS A 133 6.60 -5.31 18.49
CA LYS A 133 5.39 -5.75 19.19
C LYS A 133 5.58 -5.80 20.70
N ARG A 134 6.75 -6.23 21.18
CA ARG A 134 7.06 -6.23 22.62
C ARG A 134 7.06 -4.82 23.19
N LEU A 135 7.69 -3.87 22.50
CA LEU A 135 7.70 -2.46 22.91
C LEU A 135 6.26 -1.92 23.01
N GLN A 136 5.45 -2.13 21.96
CA GLN A 136 4.05 -1.71 21.94
C GLN A 136 3.26 -2.31 23.11
N THR A 137 3.41 -3.61 23.35
CA THR A 137 2.69 -4.32 24.43
C THR A 137 3.13 -3.82 25.81
N ASN A 138 4.41 -3.48 26.00
CA ASN A 138 4.92 -2.93 27.25
C ASN A 138 4.39 -1.50 27.50
N ILE A 139 4.33 -0.66 26.47
CA ILE A 139 3.76 0.69 26.55
C ILE A 139 2.29 0.61 26.99
N GLU A 140 1.48 -0.18 26.27
CA GLU A 140 0.05 -0.35 26.57
C GLU A 140 -0.19 -0.89 27.98
N ARG A 141 0.65 -1.83 28.42
CA ARG A 141 0.54 -2.46 29.74
C ARG A 141 0.93 -1.52 30.87
N ASN A 142 2.05 -0.82 30.72
CA ASN A 142 2.58 0.03 31.77
C ASN A 142 1.97 1.44 31.72
N GLY A 143 1.21 1.75 30.68
CA GLY A 143 0.64 3.07 30.45
C GLY A 143 1.70 4.15 30.29
N TRP A 144 2.90 3.82 29.81
CA TRP A 144 4.01 4.77 29.66
C TRP A 144 3.74 5.87 28.64
N ASP A 145 2.72 5.71 27.80
CA ASP A 145 2.19 6.74 26.92
C ASP A 145 1.31 7.78 27.65
N VAL A 146 0.78 7.44 28.83
CA VAL A 146 -0.14 8.27 29.62
C VAL A 146 0.50 8.74 30.93
N ASN A 147 1.16 7.84 31.65
CA ASN A 147 1.91 8.07 32.88
C ASN A 147 3.38 7.76 32.61
N ASP A 148 4.10 8.77 32.14
CA ASP A 148 5.55 8.73 31.99
C ASP A 148 6.18 9.23 33.32
N PRO A 149 6.67 8.33 34.18
CA PRO A 149 7.24 8.72 35.48
C PRO A 149 8.51 9.57 35.33
N GLU A 150 9.16 9.59 34.16
CA GLU A 150 10.31 10.45 33.91
C GLU A 150 9.93 11.88 33.50
N ARG A 151 8.65 12.13 33.17
CA ARG A 151 8.15 13.49 32.83
C ARG A 151 7.65 14.29 34.03
N GLU A 152 7.26 13.64 35.12
CA GLU A 152 6.72 14.34 36.29
C GLU A 152 7.81 15.06 37.12
N ASP A 153 9.09 14.72 36.92
CA ASP A 153 10.24 15.28 37.63
C ASP A 153 11.06 16.32 36.82
N ALA A 154 10.53 16.86 35.71
CA ALA A 154 11.21 17.83 34.83
C ALA A 154 10.73 19.29 34.98
#